data_AF-A0A4W6CYK0-F1
#
_entry.id   AF-A0A4W6CYK0-F1
#
_cell.length_a   1.000
_cell.length_b   1.000
_cell.length_c   1.000
_cell.angle_alpha   90.00
_cell.angle_beta   90.00
_cell.angle_gamma   90.00
#
_symmetry.space_group_name_H-M   'P 1'
#
loop_
_entity.id
_entity.type
_entity.pdbx_description
1 polymer ?
#
loop_
_entity_poly.entity_id
_entity_poly.type
_entity_poly.pdbx_seq_one_letter_code
_entity_poly.pdbx_strand_id
1 'polypeptide(L)'
;MKGSTSLVLCVVAVTAWLFTSDAKELSITTIKQDPYTMSKGSELEGYCIDLISELSKKLGFKYKLHLVKDNRYGSMDSSGNWNGMIGEIIRGEADLAVASLTLTAVREQFVDMTTPFMQTGIGFILHKDLASEESTFSLLSPFSTDTWVGILIAFLLTGLCIFLVGRISPTEWAEPDVEEHSFTLLHSFWYITGALTLQGAGPHPKALSGRLVSAIWWLFAVMLLACYFGNFNSMLHSNSKHVSIKSFEDLANQDVINYGTVDAGSTMLFFKNSNNPVYRRIYQNMERKKSYVSNMEEGIRRAQEGNFAFIGEAVSLDLTVARYCKLIRSQEVIAMRAYSIAAPLGSPLVKNLTMAILQLSESGELTYLRDKWWASSCVGADADHTSEALQPHHLRGLFLLLGLGLAVGVLLALLELLSRARTQAKDGKVGKSITRCNYIMD
;
A
#
# COMPACT_ATOMS: atom_id res chain seq x y z
N MET A 1 -83.94 -29.36 -11.73
CA MET A 1 -82.66 -29.03 -11.04
C MET A 1 -81.43 -29.53 -11.82
N LYS A 2 -81.25 -29.19 -13.10
CA LYS A 2 -80.06 -29.58 -13.90
C LYS A 2 -79.28 -28.38 -14.48
N GLY A 3 -79.72 -27.14 -14.26
CA GLY A 3 -79.09 -25.94 -14.84
C GLY A 3 -78.05 -25.23 -13.95
N SER A 4 -78.03 -25.51 -12.64
CA SER A 4 -77.18 -24.75 -11.70
C SER A 4 -75.75 -25.28 -11.59
N THR A 5 -75.54 -26.59 -11.76
CA THR A 5 -74.21 -27.22 -11.64
C THR A 5 -73.30 -26.94 -12.83
N SER A 6 -73.85 -26.74 -14.03
CA SER A 6 -73.05 -26.47 -15.22
C SER A 6 -72.56 -25.01 -15.28
N LEU A 7 -73.31 -24.07 -14.72
CA LEU A 7 -72.92 -22.66 -14.63
C LEU A 7 -71.81 -22.44 -13.61
N VAL A 8 -71.88 -23.13 -12.46
CA VAL A 8 -70.84 -23.05 -11.41
C VAL A 8 -69.52 -23.67 -11.88
N LEU A 9 -69.55 -24.76 -12.66
CA LEU A 9 -68.32 -25.33 -13.23
C LEU A 9 -67.67 -24.40 -14.26
N CYS A 10 -68.46 -23.72 -15.10
CA CYS A 10 -67.93 -22.74 -16.06
C CYS A 10 -67.35 -21.51 -15.36
N VAL A 11 -67.98 -20.99 -14.30
CA VAL A 11 -67.44 -19.84 -13.56
C VAL A 11 -66.15 -20.23 -12.84
N VAL A 12 -66.07 -21.42 -12.22
CA VAL A 12 -64.83 -21.89 -11.57
C VAL A 12 -63.71 -22.14 -12.60
N ALA A 13 -64.03 -22.70 -13.77
CA ALA A 13 -63.05 -22.92 -14.84
C ALA A 13 -62.57 -21.60 -15.48
N VAL A 14 -63.46 -20.62 -15.67
CA VAL A 14 -63.10 -19.28 -16.18
C VAL A 14 -62.31 -18.48 -15.14
N THR A 15 -62.64 -18.61 -13.85
CA THR A 15 -61.82 -18.01 -12.78
C THR A 15 -60.46 -18.71 -12.64
N ALA A 16 -60.38 -20.04 -12.82
CA ALA A 16 -59.11 -20.77 -12.78
C ALA A 16 -58.22 -20.44 -13.99
N TRP A 17 -58.81 -20.19 -15.17
CA TRP A 17 -58.10 -19.69 -16.35
C TRP A 17 -57.63 -18.24 -16.19
N LEU A 18 -58.32 -17.41 -15.40
CA LEU A 18 -57.92 -16.03 -15.11
C LEU A 18 -56.79 -15.93 -14.07
N PHE A 19 -56.49 -17.00 -13.33
CA PHE A 19 -55.42 -17.02 -12.31
C PHE A 19 -54.11 -17.67 -12.77
N THR A 20 -54.01 -18.16 -14.01
CA THR A 20 -52.73 -18.49 -14.64
C THR A 20 -52.31 -17.34 -15.56
N SER A 21 -52.03 -16.18 -14.96
CA SER A 21 -51.16 -15.20 -15.61
C SER A 21 -49.82 -15.90 -15.81
N ASP A 22 -49.50 -16.26 -17.04
CA ASP A 22 -48.19 -16.79 -17.42
C ASP A 22 -47.13 -15.84 -16.85
N ALA A 23 -46.30 -16.32 -15.92
CA ALA A 23 -45.31 -15.46 -15.27
C ALA A 23 -44.30 -15.02 -16.34
N LYS A 24 -44.39 -13.75 -16.76
CA LYS A 24 -43.52 -13.17 -17.80
C LYS A 24 -42.06 -13.49 -17.47
N GLU A 25 -41.40 -14.24 -18.34
CA GLU A 25 -39.98 -14.54 -18.22
C GLU A 25 -39.18 -13.26 -18.50
N LEU A 26 -38.38 -12.81 -17.53
CA LEU A 26 -37.59 -11.59 -17.65
C LEU A 26 -36.30 -11.85 -18.44
N SER A 27 -36.01 -11.00 -19.41
CA SER A 27 -34.72 -10.99 -20.09
C SER A 27 -33.71 -10.18 -19.28
N ILE A 28 -32.59 -10.80 -18.87
CA ILE A 28 -31.56 -10.16 -18.06
C ILE A 28 -30.25 -10.11 -18.84
N THR A 29 -29.77 -8.90 -19.11
CA THR A 29 -28.46 -8.67 -19.73
C THR A 29 -27.35 -8.59 -18.68
N THR A 30 -26.19 -9.15 -19.01
CA THR A 30 -24.99 -9.11 -18.17
C THR A 30 -23.71 -9.07 -19.01
N ILE A 31 -22.56 -8.92 -18.37
CA ILE A 31 -21.24 -8.83 -19.01
C ILE A 31 -20.26 -9.80 -18.36
N LYS A 32 -19.36 -10.40 -19.15
CA LYS A 32 -18.31 -11.27 -18.60
C LYS A 32 -17.29 -10.42 -17.83
N GLN A 33 -17.19 -10.67 -16.53
CA GLN A 33 -16.16 -10.11 -15.67
C GLN A 33 -16.01 -10.98 -14.43
N ASP A 34 -14.79 -11.40 -14.13
CA ASP A 34 -14.46 -12.15 -12.92
C ASP A 34 -14.51 -11.24 -11.67
N PRO A 35 -15.14 -11.65 -10.54
CA PRO A 35 -15.85 -12.90 -10.28
C PRO A 35 -17.38 -12.74 -10.40
N TYR A 36 -17.85 -11.66 -11.02
CA TYR A 36 -19.26 -11.30 -11.11
C TYR A 36 -20.03 -12.24 -12.04
N THR A 37 -19.47 -12.51 -13.22
CA THR A 37 -20.05 -13.39 -14.23
C THR A 37 -18.94 -14.01 -15.07
N MET A 38 -18.83 -15.33 -14.97
CA MET A 38 -17.83 -16.19 -15.57
C MET A 38 -18.52 -17.31 -16.34
N SER A 39 -17.83 -17.92 -17.29
CA SER A 39 -18.35 -19.07 -18.04
C SER A 39 -17.78 -20.37 -17.46
N LYS A 40 -18.66 -21.28 -17.06
CA LYS A 40 -18.33 -22.65 -16.67
C LYS A 40 -18.94 -23.62 -17.68
N GLY A 41 -18.16 -23.94 -18.71
CA GLY A 41 -18.65 -24.69 -19.86
C GLY A 41 -19.75 -23.90 -20.59
N SER A 42 -20.96 -24.46 -20.66
CA SER A 42 -22.13 -23.83 -21.28
C SER A 42 -22.92 -22.91 -20.36
N GLU A 43 -22.67 -22.94 -19.05
CA GLU A 43 -23.42 -22.17 -18.06
C GLU A 43 -22.65 -20.94 -17.56
N LEU A 44 -23.39 -19.96 -17.07
CA LEU A 44 -22.82 -18.77 -16.41
C LEU A 44 -22.81 -19.00 -14.91
N GLU A 45 -21.72 -18.64 -14.24
CA GLU A 45 -21.60 -18.64 -12.78
C GLU A 45 -20.96 -17.34 -12.29
N GLY A 46 -21.11 -17.00 -11.02
CA GLY A 46 -20.50 -15.81 -10.42
C GLY A 46 -21.41 -15.11 -9.43
N TYR A 47 -20.88 -14.07 -8.79
CA TYR A 47 -21.62 -13.31 -7.77
C TYR A 47 -22.95 -12.76 -8.28
N CYS A 48 -22.97 -12.19 -9.49
CA CYS A 48 -24.20 -11.64 -10.06
C CYS A 48 -25.21 -12.73 -10.43
N ILE A 49 -24.75 -13.93 -10.80
CA ILE A 49 -25.63 -15.06 -11.13
C ILE A 49 -26.32 -15.59 -9.86
N ASP A 50 -25.57 -15.75 -8.78
CA ASP A 50 -26.12 -16.14 -7.48
C ASP A 50 -27.09 -15.08 -6.95
N LEU A 51 -26.74 -13.79 -7.08
CA LEU A 51 -27.63 -12.68 -6.69
C LEU A 51 -28.97 -12.72 -7.43
N ILE A 52 -28.96 -12.94 -8.76
CA ILE A 52 -30.20 -13.05 -9.54
C ILE A 52 -31.03 -14.25 -9.07
N SER A 53 -30.38 -15.39 -8.78
CA SER A 53 -31.05 -16.59 -8.27
C SER A 53 -31.76 -16.31 -6.94
N GLU A 54 -31.11 -15.63 -6.00
CA GLU A 54 -31.73 -15.25 -4.72
C GLU A 54 -32.88 -14.26 -4.89
N LEU A 55 -32.73 -13.27 -5.78
CA LEU A 55 -33.80 -12.33 -6.10
C LEU A 55 -35.00 -13.03 -6.77
N SER A 56 -34.74 -13.97 -7.68
CA SER A 56 -35.75 -14.77 -8.37
C SER A 56 -36.53 -15.65 -7.38
N LYS A 57 -35.86 -16.33 -6.45
CA LYS A 57 -36.52 -17.11 -5.38
C LYS A 57 -37.40 -16.23 -4.50
N LYS A 58 -36.92 -15.02 -4.16
CA LYS A 58 -37.62 -14.11 -3.24
C LYS A 58 -38.83 -13.43 -3.86
N LEU A 59 -38.75 -13.09 -5.14
CA LEU A 59 -39.79 -12.35 -5.87
C LEU A 59 -40.66 -13.24 -6.78
N GLY A 60 -40.27 -14.50 -6.99
CA GLY A 60 -41.05 -15.49 -7.74
C GLY A 60 -41.06 -15.29 -9.26
N PHE A 61 -40.05 -14.64 -9.85
CA PHE A 61 -39.95 -14.45 -11.30
C PHE A 61 -39.05 -15.48 -11.98
N LYS A 62 -39.37 -15.84 -13.23
CA LYS A 62 -38.48 -16.61 -14.12
C LYS A 62 -37.63 -15.64 -14.94
N TYR A 63 -36.43 -16.07 -15.33
CA TYR A 63 -35.52 -15.22 -16.10
C TYR A 63 -34.68 -16.01 -17.10
N LYS A 64 -34.27 -15.33 -18.15
CA LYS A 64 -33.29 -15.79 -19.13
C LYS A 64 -32.12 -14.83 -19.19
N LEU A 65 -30.91 -15.38 -19.08
CA LEU A 65 -29.67 -14.60 -19.14
C LEU A 65 -29.16 -14.52 -20.58
N HIS A 66 -28.65 -13.36 -20.96
CA HIS A 66 -27.82 -13.20 -22.15
C HIS A 66 -26.66 -12.24 -21.89
N LEU A 67 -25.60 -12.41 -22.67
CA LEU A 67 -24.46 -11.50 -22.62
C LEU A 67 -24.71 -10.31 -23.52
N VAL A 68 -24.31 -9.13 -23.06
CA VAL A 68 -24.36 -7.89 -23.84
C VAL A 68 -23.58 -8.03 -25.15
N LYS A 69 -24.16 -7.56 -26.25
CA LYS A 69 -23.65 -7.81 -27.60
C LYS A 69 -22.28 -7.18 -27.90
N ASP A 70 -22.04 -5.99 -27.35
CA ASP A 70 -20.84 -5.18 -27.64
C ASP A 70 -19.78 -5.25 -26.53
N ASN A 71 -20.00 -6.07 -25.50
CA ASN A 71 -19.15 -6.22 -24.32
C ASN A 71 -18.84 -4.89 -23.60
N ARG A 72 -19.82 -3.97 -23.55
CA ARG A 72 -19.70 -2.68 -22.84
C ARG A 72 -20.77 -2.53 -21.75
N TYR A 73 -20.43 -1.82 -20.68
CA TYR A 73 -21.42 -1.48 -19.64
C TYR A 73 -22.49 -0.50 -20.13
N GLY A 74 -22.06 0.47 -20.93
CA GLY A 74 -22.92 1.52 -21.45
C GLY A 74 -22.32 2.89 -21.18
N SER A 75 -22.13 3.60 -22.28
CA SER A 75 -21.62 4.95 -22.40
C SER A 75 -22.48 5.68 -23.44
N MET A 76 -22.74 6.96 -23.19
CA MET A 76 -23.46 7.81 -24.13
C MET A 76 -22.49 8.33 -25.19
N ASP A 77 -22.87 8.19 -26.46
CA ASP A 77 -22.15 8.82 -27.57
C ASP A 77 -22.39 10.34 -27.63
N SER A 78 -21.70 11.05 -28.52
CA SER A 78 -21.91 12.49 -28.72
C SER A 78 -23.29 12.85 -29.29
N SER A 79 -24.01 11.87 -29.83
CA SER A 79 -25.34 12.01 -30.43
C SER A 79 -26.47 11.76 -29.42
N GLY A 80 -26.14 11.36 -28.18
CA GLY A 80 -27.09 11.03 -27.13
C GLY A 80 -27.55 9.57 -27.11
N ASN A 81 -27.02 8.70 -27.96
CA ASN A 81 -27.36 7.28 -27.98
C ASN A 81 -26.52 6.49 -26.99
N TRP A 82 -27.13 5.47 -26.38
CA TRP A 82 -26.47 4.58 -25.44
C TRP A 82 -26.08 3.24 -26.07
N ASN A 83 -24.84 2.84 -25.86
CA ASN A 83 -24.34 1.49 -26.14
C ASN A 83 -24.40 0.59 -24.88
N GLY A 84 -23.88 -0.63 -24.98
CA GLY A 84 -23.75 -1.54 -23.83
C GLY A 84 -25.08 -1.98 -23.22
N MET A 85 -24.98 -2.48 -21.99
CA MET A 85 -26.13 -2.95 -21.21
C MET A 85 -27.17 -1.84 -21.01
N ILE A 86 -26.75 -0.61 -20.73
CA ILE A 86 -27.68 0.54 -20.62
C ILE A 86 -28.46 0.74 -21.91
N GLY A 87 -27.80 0.63 -23.07
CA GLY A 87 -28.45 0.72 -24.37
C GLY A 87 -29.46 -0.40 -24.60
N GLU A 88 -29.16 -1.64 -24.21
CA GLU A 88 -30.10 -2.77 -24.31
C GLU A 88 -31.38 -2.54 -23.47
N ILE A 89 -31.24 -1.97 -22.28
CA ILE A 89 -32.38 -1.60 -21.42
C ILE A 89 -33.24 -0.51 -22.07
N ILE A 90 -32.61 0.55 -22.59
CA ILE A 90 -33.33 1.67 -23.23
C ILE A 90 -34.06 1.21 -24.50
N ARG A 91 -33.46 0.29 -25.27
CA ARG A 91 -34.07 -0.27 -26.48
C ARG A 91 -35.10 -1.37 -26.21
N GLY A 92 -35.30 -1.77 -24.95
CA GLY A 92 -36.23 -2.84 -24.57
C GLY A 92 -35.76 -4.24 -25.00
N GLU A 93 -34.47 -4.43 -25.24
CA GLU A 93 -33.88 -5.74 -25.54
C GLU A 93 -33.67 -6.59 -24.28
N ALA A 94 -33.61 -5.95 -23.11
CA ALA A 94 -33.54 -6.59 -21.80
C ALA A 94 -34.49 -5.88 -20.81
N ASP A 95 -35.06 -6.64 -19.87
CA ASP A 95 -35.90 -6.11 -18.79
C ASP A 95 -35.05 -5.65 -17.58
N LEU A 96 -33.88 -6.26 -17.36
CA LEU A 96 -32.94 -5.91 -16.28
C LEU A 96 -31.49 -6.03 -16.74
N ALA A 97 -30.61 -5.18 -16.19
CA ALA A 97 -29.17 -5.30 -16.33
C ALA A 97 -28.54 -5.57 -14.96
N VAL A 98 -27.94 -6.75 -14.81
CA VAL A 98 -27.31 -7.18 -13.55
C VAL A 98 -25.85 -7.51 -13.80
N ALA A 99 -24.98 -6.65 -13.30
CA ALA A 99 -23.53 -6.74 -13.39
C ALA A 99 -22.89 -5.86 -12.32
N SER A 100 -21.57 -5.74 -12.32
CA SER A 100 -20.79 -4.68 -11.64
C SER A 100 -21.04 -3.28 -12.24
N LEU A 101 -22.32 -2.93 -12.43
CA LEU A 101 -22.74 -1.72 -13.09
C LEU A 101 -22.75 -0.55 -12.09
N THR A 102 -21.77 0.34 -12.22
CA THR A 102 -21.66 1.53 -11.35
C THR A 102 -22.91 2.41 -11.45
N LEU A 103 -23.50 2.75 -10.30
CA LEU A 103 -24.53 3.77 -10.17
C LEU A 103 -23.94 5.15 -10.48
N THR A 104 -24.50 5.86 -11.45
CA THR A 104 -24.05 7.21 -11.83
C THR A 104 -25.25 8.08 -12.19
N ALA A 105 -25.14 9.39 -11.90
CA ALA A 105 -26.22 10.34 -12.19
C ALA A 105 -26.61 10.38 -13.68
N VAL A 106 -25.65 10.21 -14.59
CA VAL A 106 -25.92 10.22 -16.05
C VAL A 106 -26.70 8.98 -16.48
N ARG A 107 -26.47 7.81 -15.86
CA ARG A 107 -27.23 6.58 -16.16
C ARG A 107 -28.65 6.67 -15.58
N GLU A 108 -28.78 7.15 -14.35
CA GLU A 108 -30.07 7.29 -13.64
C GLU A 108 -31.08 8.19 -14.37
N GLN A 109 -30.60 9.11 -15.22
CA GLN A 109 -31.48 9.95 -16.05
C GLN A 109 -32.20 9.18 -17.16
N PHE A 110 -31.71 8.00 -17.56
CA PHE A 110 -32.23 7.24 -18.70
C PHE A 110 -32.74 5.84 -18.32
N VAL A 111 -32.29 5.32 -17.18
CA VAL A 111 -32.73 4.03 -16.62
C VAL A 111 -32.94 4.21 -15.12
N ASP A 112 -33.87 3.47 -14.54
CA ASP A 112 -34.01 3.45 -13.08
C ASP A 112 -33.04 2.42 -12.51
N MET A 113 -32.30 2.76 -11.46
CA MET A 113 -31.43 1.81 -10.77
C MET A 113 -31.94 1.54 -9.34
N THR A 114 -31.74 0.32 -8.88
CA THR A 114 -32.12 -0.08 -7.53
C THR A 114 -31.22 0.56 -6.47
N THR A 115 -31.59 0.40 -5.19
CA THR A 115 -30.59 0.57 -4.12
C THR A 115 -29.38 -0.33 -4.37
N PRO A 116 -28.17 0.12 -4.03
CA PRO A 116 -26.98 -0.64 -4.34
C PRO A 116 -26.89 -1.95 -3.57
N PHE A 117 -26.40 -3.00 -4.23
CA PHE A 117 -26.14 -4.30 -3.61
C PHE A 117 -24.68 -4.46 -3.16
N MET A 118 -23.77 -3.58 -3.62
CA MET A 118 -22.35 -3.63 -3.27
C MET A 118 -21.74 -2.23 -3.33
N GLN A 119 -21.00 -1.82 -2.29
CA GLN A 119 -20.28 -0.55 -2.24
C GLN A 119 -18.84 -0.70 -2.73
N THR A 120 -18.29 0.34 -3.36
CA THR A 120 -16.93 0.38 -3.89
C THR A 120 -16.39 1.82 -3.91
N GLY A 121 -15.25 2.05 -4.53
CA GLY A 121 -14.70 3.37 -4.82
C GLY A 121 -13.62 3.26 -5.89
N ILE A 122 -12.99 4.36 -6.27
CA ILE A 122 -11.90 4.35 -7.25
C ILE A 122 -10.56 4.25 -6.50
N GLY A 123 -9.77 3.24 -6.84
CA GLY A 123 -8.40 3.07 -6.37
C GLY A 123 -7.50 2.71 -7.53
N PHE A 124 -6.23 2.43 -7.25
CA PHE A 124 -5.31 1.90 -8.25
C PHE A 124 -4.42 0.82 -7.69
N ILE A 125 -3.91 -0.03 -8.58
CA ILE A 125 -2.92 -1.06 -8.27
C ILE A 125 -1.59 -0.79 -8.96
N LEU A 126 -0.51 -1.21 -8.31
CA LEU A 126 0.87 -1.05 -8.72
C LEU A 126 1.61 -2.37 -8.52
N HIS A 127 2.72 -2.57 -9.23
CA HIS A 127 3.69 -3.60 -8.86
C HIS A 127 4.41 -3.23 -7.56
N LYS A 128 4.65 -4.21 -6.69
CA LYS A 128 5.28 -4.00 -5.36
C LYS A 128 6.67 -3.34 -5.46
N ASP A 129 7.46 -3.69 -6.47
CA ASP A 129 8.81 -3.15 -6.65
C ASP A 129 8.83 -1.66 -7.06
N LEU A 130 7.85 -1.21 -7.85
CA LEU A 130 7.70 0.21 -8.20
C LEU A 130 7.32 1.08 -7.01
N ALA A 131 6.73 0.45 -6.01
CA ALA A 131 6.33 1.13 -4.80
C ALA A 131 7.51 1.30 -3.83
N SER A 132 8.53 0.45 -3.82
CA SER A 132 9.59 0.55 -2.82
C SER A 132 10.79 1.35 -3.32
N GLU A 133 11.06 2.52 -2.73
CA GLU A 133 12.41 3.12 -2.85
C GLU A 133 13.38 2.38 -1.92
N GLU A 134 14.46 1.83 -2.48
CA GLU A 134 15.58 1.31 -1.69
C GLU A 134 16.36 2.48 -1.07
N SER A 135 16.00 2.87 0.15
CA SER A 135 16.78 3.86 0.89
C SER A 135 18.17 3.29 1.18
N THR A 136 19.23 3.92 0.67
CA THR A 136 20.64 3.53 0.91
C THR A 136 21.01 3.56 2.42
N PHE A 137 20.20 4.26 3.23
CA PHE A 137 20.36 4.40 4.68
C PHE A 137 19.26 3.67 5.49
N SER A 138 18.76 2.53 5.00
CA SER A 138 17.83 1.65 5.74
C SER A 138 18.34 1.22 7.12
N LEU A 139 19.63 1.40 7.42
CA LEU A 139 20.19 1.16 8.75
C LEU A 139 19.76 2.22 9.78
N LEU A 140 19.46 3.45 9.36
CA LEU A 140 19.07 4.54 10.25
C LEU A 140 17.55 4.59 10.50
N SER A 141 16.75 3.90 9.69
CA SER A 141 15.29 3.90 9.78
C SER A 141 14.66 3.24 11.02
N PRO A 142 15.31 2.34 11.79
CA PRO A 142 14.69 1.75 12.99
C PRO A 142 14.34 2.75 14.08
N PHE A 143 14.95 3.93 14.05
CA PHE A 143 14.68 5.03 14.96
C PHE A 143 14.33 6.31 14.20
N SER A 144 13.42 7.10 14.74
CA SER A 144 13.09 8.43 14.19
C SER A 144 14.27 9.40 14.34
N THR A 145 14.28 10.45 13.52
CA THR A 145 15.27 11.53 13.62
C THR A 145 15.32 12.13 15.04
N ASP A 146 14.17 12.32 15.68
CA ASP A 146 14.09 12.83 17.05
C ASP A 146 14.77 11.90 18.06
N THR A 147 14.62 10.59 17.87
CA THR A 147 15.27 9.58 18.73
C THR A 147 16.79 9.62 18.56
N TRP A 148 17.28 9.73 17.33
CA TRP A 148 18.71 9.89 17.05
C TRP A 148 19.31 11.14 17.70
N VAL A 149 18.60 12.26 17.63
CA VAL A 149 19.00 13.50 18.32
C VAL A 149 19.02 13.30 19.84
N GLY A 150 18.01 12.62 20.40
CA GLY A 150 17.95 12.26 21.81
C GLY A 150 19.14 11.39 22.27
N ILE A 151 19.52 10.39 21.48
CA ILE A 151 20.69 9.54 21.73
C ILE A 151 21.98 10.37 21.74
N LEU A 152 22.14 11.29 20.79
CA LEU A 152 23.30 12.17 20.72
C LEU A 152 23.40 13.09 21.96
N ILE A 153 22.28 13.65 22.40
CA ILE A 153 22.23 14.48 23.61
C ILE A 153 22.59 13.65 24.85
N ALA A 154 22.01 12.46 24.99
CA ALA A 154 22.30 11.55 26.11
C ALA A 154 23.78 11.13 26.14
N PHE A 155 24.38 10.87 24.97
CA PHE A 155 25.80 10.58 24.83
C PHE A 155 26.68 11.74 25.33
N LEU A 156 26.43 12.96 24.87
CA LEU A 156 27.20 14.14 25.26
C LEU A 156 27.06 14.45 26.76
N LEU A 157 25.85 14.36 27.30
CA LEU A 157 25.58 14.57 28.73
C LEU A 157 26.29 13.52 29.58
N THR A 158 26.24 12.25 29.21
CA THR A 158 26.87 11.17 29.97
C THR A 158 28.40 11.31 29.94
N GLY A 159 28.98 11.63 28.78
CA GLY A 159 30.42 11.89 28.67
C GLY A 159 30.88 13.05 29.55
N LEU A 160 30.10 14.15 29.59
CA LEU A 160 30.36 15.27 30.49
C LEU A 160 30.24 14.88 31.97
N CYS A 161 29.21 14.10 32.34
CA CYS A 161 29.03 13.63 33.71
C CYS A 161 30.20 12.75 34.18
N ILE A 162 30.66 11.81 33.36
CA ILE A 162 31.82 10.96 33.69
C ILE A 162 33.08 11.82 33.83
N PHE A 163 33.29 12.80 32.94
CA PHE A 163 34.41 13.74 33.04
C PHE A 163 34.36 14.54 34.35
N LEU A 164 33.21 15.10 34.71
CA LEU A 164 33.04 15.86 35.95
C LEU A 164 33.27 14.98 37.18
N VAL A 165 32.72 13.77 37.19
CA VAL A 165 32.92 12.81 38.29
C VAL A 165 34.38 12.42 38.43
N GLY A 166 35.09 12.19 37.33
CA GLY A 166 36.53 11.92 37.32
C GLY A 166 37.38 13.08 37.84
N ARG A 167 36.90 14.33 37.72
CA ARG A 167 37.59 15.52 38.26
C ARG A 167 37.24 15.82 39.72
N ILE A 168 36.03 15.53 40.15
CA ILE A 168 35.55 15.85 41.50
C ILE A 168 35.90 14.75 42.51
N SER A 169 35.94 13.50 42.08
CA SER A 169 36.13 12.37 42.98
C SER A 169 37.59 12.27 43.46
N PRO A 170 37.86 12.39 44.77
CA PRO A 170 39.22 12.32 45.31
C PRO A 170 39.91 10.98 45.05
N THR A 171 39.15 9.90 44.93
CA THR A 171 39.66 8.55 44.63
C THR A 171 40.12 8.36 43.19
N GLU A 172 39.84 9.33 42.30
CA GLU A 172 40.28 9.33 40.89
C GLU A 172 41.47 10.26 40.66
N TRP A 173 41.89 11.01 41.68
CA TRP A 173 43.05 11.88 41.58
C TRP A 173 44.31 11.02 41.58
N ALA A 174 45.00 10.97 40.44
CA ALA A 174 46.22 10.20 40.28
C ALA A 174 47.31 10.68 41.24
N GLU A 175 48.10 9.75 41.78
CA GLU A 175 49.41 10.09 42.35
C GLU A 175 50.32 10.54 41.18
N PRO A 176 50.98 11.70 41.27
CA PRO A 176 51.57 12.39 40.12
C PRO A 176 52.71 11.66 39.40
N ASP A 177 53.26 10.57 39.95
CA ASP A 177 54.46 9.89 39.43
C ASP A 177 54.23 8.47 38.86
N VAL A 178 53.01 7.91 38.88
CA VAL A 178 52.80 6.48 38.51
C VAL A 178 51.71 6.24 37.45
N GLU A 179 50.73 7.13 37.28
CA GLU A 179 49.61 6.92 36.35
C GLU A 179 49.38 8.11 35.41
N GLU A 180 49.77 7.97 34.14
CA GLU A 180 49.51 8.97 33.09
C GLU A 180 48.01 9.09 32.69
N HIS A 181 47.14 8.20 33.19
CA HIS A 181 45.77 8.05 32.70
C HIS A 181 44.72 8.69 33.61
N SER A 182 44.67 10.02 33.63
CA SER A 182 43.50 10.74 34.15
C SER A 182 42.37 10.75 33.11
N PHE A 183 41.11 10.60 33.52
CA PHE A 183 39.94 10.69 32.63
C PHE A 183 39.87 12.09 31.97
N THR A 184 40.44 12.22 30.78
CA THR A 184 40.24 13.39 29.92
C THR A 184 38.88 13.28 29.24
N LEU A 185 38.31 14.42 28.80
CA LEU A 185 37.00 14.44 28.13
C LEU A 185 36.97 13.50 26.90
N LEU A 186 38.08 13.40 26.17
CA LEU A 186 38.21 12.48 25.02
C LEU A 186 38.22 11.01 25.46
N HIS A 187 38.90 10.67 26.55
CA HIS A 187 38.84 9.32 27.13
C HIS A 187 37.45 8.99 27.67
N SER A 188 36.72 9.97 28.24
CA SER A 188 35.33 9.79 28.65
C SER A 188 34.42 9.48 27.45
N PHE A 189 34.59 10.19 26.32
CA PHE A 189 33.86 9.88 25.08
C PHE A 189 34.23 8.51 24.51
N TRP A 190 35.51 8.16 24.48
CA TRP A 190 35.96 6.84 24.04
C TRP A 190 35.40 5.70 24.91
N TYR A 191 35.37 5.92 26.24
CA TYR A 191 34.79 4.99 27.21
C TYR A 191 33.31 4.71 26.93
N ILE A 192 32.50 5.75 26.78
CA ILE A 192 31.06 5.59 26.54
C ILE A 192 30.76 5.02 25.15
N THR A 193 31.59 5.32 24.14
CA THR A 193 31.51 4.70 22.82
C THR A 193 31.80 3.20 22.88
N GLY A 194 32.82 2.78 23.64
CA GLY A 194 33.12 1.35 23.85
C GLY A 194 32.00 0.59 24.58
N ALA A 195 31.24 1.27 25.44
CA ALA A 195 30.05 0.70 26.07
C ALA A 195 28.88 0.53 25.08
N LEU A 196 28.66 1.50 24.17
CA LEU A 196 27.64 1.38 23.11
C LEU A 196 27.93 0.23 22.14
N THR A 197 29.20 -0.05 21.86
CA THR A 197 29.62 -1.15 20.96
C THR A 197 29.78 -2.49 21.67
N LEU A 198 29.48 -2.58 22.97
CA LEU A 198 29.67 -3.76 23.80
C LEU A 198 31.12 -4.30 23.85
N GLN A 199 32.11 -3.50 23.43
CA GLN A 199 33.52 -3.93 23.39
C GLN A 199 34.25 -3.67 24.71
N GLY A 200 33.71 -2.78 25.57
CA GLY A 200 34.36 -2.37 26.80
C GLY A 200 35.63 -1.57 26.51
N ALA A 201 35.61 -0.27 26.80
CA ALA A 201 36.78 0.59 26.65
C ALA A 201 37.41 0.89 28.02
N GLY A 202 38.75 0.94 28.07
CA GLY A 202 39.49 1.49 29.20
C GLY A 202 39.80 2.98 29.00
N PRO A 203 40.20 3.72 30.07
CA PRO A 203 40.32 3.32 31.46
C PRO A 203 38.97 3.17 32.18
N HIS A 204 38.90 2.39 33.26
CA HIS A 204 37.67 2.18 34.03
C HIS A 204 37.63 3.09 35.27
N PRO A 205 36.46 3.62 35.67
CA PRO A 205 36.36 4.45 36.87
C PRO A 205 36.67 3.63 38.14
N LYS A 206 37.56 4.18 38.97
CA LYS A 206 37.94 3.64 40.28
C LYS A 206 36.89 4.00 41.35
N ALA A 207 36.33 5.20 41.29
CA ALA A 207 35.35 5.73 42.22
C ALA A 207 33.99 5.04 42.12
N LEU A 208 33.32 4.89 43.26
CA LEU A 208 31.96 4.35 43.33
C LEU A 208 30.95 5.19 42.53
N SER A 209 31.09 6.52 42.56
CA SER A 209 30.24 7.44 41.79
C SER A 209 30.41 7.26 40.28
N GLY A 210 31.65 7.13 39.79
CA GLY A 210 31.94 6.89 38.38
C GLY A 210 31.43 5.53 37.90
N ARG A 211 31.56 4.51 38.75
CA ARG A 211 31.01 3.16 38.49
C ARG A 211 29.50 3.17 38.41
N LEU A 212 28.80 3.92 39.27
CA LEU A 212 27.35 4.03 39.24
C LEU A 212 26.87 4.69 37.93
N VAL A 213 27.46 5.82 37.54
CA VAL A 213 27.13 6.49 36.26
C VAL A 213 27.39 5.57 35.07
N SER A 214 28.52 4.84 35.09
CA SER A 214 28.87 3.90 34.04
C SER A 214 27.90 2.71 33.98
N ALA A 215 27.49 2.16 35.13
CA ALA A 215 26.53 1.07 35.18
C ALA A 215 25.15 1.48 34.63
N ILE A 216 24.69 2.70 34.93
CA ILE A 216 23.45 3.23 34.37
C ILE A 216 23.57 3.40 32.85
N TRP A 217 24.70 3.93 32.37
CA TRP A 217 24.96 4.06 30.93
C TRP A 217 25.00 2.69 30.24
N TRP A 218 25.60 1.67 30.86
CA TRP A 218 25.62 0.31 30.31
C TRP A 218 24.22 -0.28 30.18
N LEU A 219 23.39 -0.12 31.22
CA LEU A 219 21.99 -0.57 31.17
C LEU A 219 21.22 0.15 30.04
N PHE A 220 21.40 1.47 29.92
CA PHE A 220 20.80 2.25 28.85
C PHE A 220 21.27 1.78 27.46
N ALA A 221 22.57 1.58 27.26
CA ALA A 221 23.15 1.13 26.00
C ALA A 221 22.63 -0.25 25.59
N VAL A 222 22.58 -1.22 26.52
CA VAL A 222 22.06 -2.56 26.27
C VAL A 222 20.58 -2.52 25.89
N MET A 223 19.77 -1.75 26.63
CA MET A 223 18.34 -1.61 26.34
C MET A 223 18.11 -0.92 24.99
N LEU A 224 18.86 0.15 24.69
CA LEU A 224 18.81 0.85 23.41
C LEU A 224 19.13 -0.08 22.24
N LEU A 225 20.19 -0.88 22.37
CA LEU A 225 20.59 -1.84 21.35
C LEU A 225 19.55 -2.95 21.16
N ALA A 226 18.95 -3.43 22.25
CA ALA A 226 17.86 -4.40 22.18
C ALA A 226 16.63 -3.83 21.44
N CYS A 227 16.25 -2.58 21.72
CA CYS A 227 15.18 -1.90 20.99
C CYS A 227 15.53 -1.70 19.51
N TYR A 228 16.78 -1.33 19.21
CA TYR A 228 17.25 -1.17 17.83
C TYR A 228 17.13 -2.47 17.05
N PHE A 229 17.65 -3.59 17.59
CA PHE A 229 17.56 -4.89 16.94
C PHE A 229 16.13 -5.40 16.83
N GLY A 230 15.29 -5.18 17.84
CA GLY A 230 13.88 -5.54 17.79
C GLY A 230 13.14 -4.84 16.65
N ASN A 231 13.33 -3.52 16.52
CA ASN A 231 12.70 -2.74 15.45
C ASN A 231 13.30 -3.04 14.07
N PHE A 232 14.62 -3.22 13.98
CA PHE A 232 15.28 -3.59 12.73
C PHE A 232 14.81 -4.96 12.23
N ASN A 233 14.69 -5.95 13.12
CA ASN A 233 14.17 -7.28 12.80
C ASN A 233 12.70 -7.23 12.36
N SER A 234 11.87 -6.46 13.07
CA SER A 234 10.47 -6.24 12.69
C SER A 234 10.35 -5.61 11.30
N MET A 235 11.19 -4.62 10.99
CA MET A 235 11.22 -3.97 9.68
C MET A 235 11.67 -4.92 8.56
N LEU A 236 12.68 -5.76 8.79
CA LEU A 236 13.15 -6.75 7.82
C LEU A 236 12.06 -7.79 7.47
N HIS A 237 11.24 -8.16 8.45
CA HIS A 237 10.14 -9.11 8.24
C HIS A 237 8.81 -8.44 7.86
N SER A 238 8.71 -7.12 8.01
CA SER A 238 7.52 -6.38 7.59
C SER A 238 7.52 -6.24 6.07
N ASN A 239 6.51 -6.84 5.44
CA ASN A 239 6.27 -6.71 4.01
C ASN A 239 5.87 -5.29 3.56
N SER A 240 5.75 -4.33 4.48
CA SER A 240 5.44 -2.93 4.19
C SER A 240 6.68 -2.13 3.80
N LYS A 241 7.32 -2.48 2.67
CA LYS A 241 8.28 -1.57 2.04
C LYS A 241 7.55 -0.24 1.74
N HIS A 242 8.16 0.89 2.09
CA HIS A 242 7.56 2.21 1.93
C HIS A 242 7.13 2.44 0.49
N VAL A 243 5.82 2.45 0.25
CA VAL A 243 5.21 2.77 -1.05
C VAL A 243 5.47 4.25 -1.37
N SER A 244 6.20 4.54 -2.44
CA SER A 244 6.51 5.90 -2.92
C SER A 244 5.28 6.61 -3.50
N ILE A 245 4.27 5.86 -3.96
CA ILE A 245 3.04 6.40 -4.56
C ILE A 245 1.84 5.90 -3.75
N LYS A 246 1.41 6.69 -2.77
CA LYS A 246 0.30 6.31 -1.88
C LYS A 246 -1.02 6.95 -2.32
N SER A 247 -0.92 8.12 -2.94
CA SER A 247 -2.06 8.95 -3.31
C SER A 247 -2.16 9.19 -4.82
N PHE A 248 -3.33 9.64 -5.25
CA PHE A 248 -3.55 10.12 -6.62
C PHE A 248 -2.75 11.40 -6.90
N GLU A 249 -2.41 12.20 -5.87
CA GLU A 249 -1.52 13.36 -6.00
C GLU A 249 -0.11 12.93 -6.38
N ASP A 250 0.45 11.96 -5.66
CA ASP A 250 1.78 11.38 -5.96
C ASP A 250 1.81 10.81 -7.38
N LEU A 251 0.74 10.09 -7.76
CA LEU A 251 0.60 9.49 -9.09
C LEU A 251 0.53 10.56 -10.18
N ALA A 252 -0.10 11.70 -9.91
CA ALA A 252 -0.24 12.81 -10.86
C ALA A 252 1.01 13.68 -11.00
N ASN A 253 1.84 13.74 -9.96
CA ASN A 253 3.06 14.58 -9.92
C ASN A 253 4.31 13.87 -10.43
N GLN A 254 4.22 12.57 -10.71
CA GLN A 254 5.28 11.78 -11.33
C GLN A 254 4.99 11.50 -12.81
N ASP A 255 6.05 11.34 -13.61
CA ASP A 255 5.95 11.01 -15.04
C ASP A 255 6.62 9.67 -15.42
N VAL A 256 7.20 8.96 -14.44
CA VAL A 256 7.97 7.71 -14.60
C VAL A 256 7.04 6.53 -14.91
N ILE A 257 5.97 6.38 -14.15
CA ILE A 257 5.01 5.28 -14.24
C ILE A 257 3.82 5.77 -15.06
N ASN A 258 3.49 5.01 -16.10
CA ASN A 258 2.28 5.25 -16.87
C ASN A 258 1.06 4.79 -16.07
N TYR A 259 -0.07 5.46 -16.22
CA TYR A 259 -1.29 5.07 -15.54
C TYR A 259 -2.48 5.15 -16.47
N GLY A 260 -3.49 4.33 -16.23
CA GLY A 260 -4.67 4.27 -17.10
C GLY A 260 -5.83 3.51 -16.48
N THR A 261 -6.99 3.63 -17.12
CA THR A 261 -8.23 2.97 -16.72
C THR A 261 -8.92 2.37 -17.95
N VAL A 262 -10.01 1.63 -17.74
CA VAL A 262 -10.77 1.02 -18.82
C VAL A 262 -11.40 2.10 -19.71
N ASP A 263 -11.22 1.96 -21.02
CA ASP A 263 -11.79 2.87 -22.02
C ASP A 263 -13.33 2.89 -21.95
N ALA A 264 -13.92 4.06 -22.18
CA ALA A 264 -15.36 4.30 -22.08
C ALA A 264 -16.01 3.89 -20.73
N GLY A 265 -15.21 3.71 -19.67
CA GLY A 265 -15.68 3.35 -18.33
C GLY A 265 -16.19 4.53 -17.50
N SER A 266 -16.97 4.24 -16.45
CA SER A 266 -17.43 5.23 -15.46
C SER A 266 -16.28 5.93 -14.73
N THR A 267 -15.16 5.23 -14.53
CA THR A 267 -13.93 5.76 -13.94
C THR A 267 -13.25 6.79 -14.85
N MET A 268 -13.13 6.52 -16.15
CA MET A 268 -12.62 7.48 -17.12
C MET A 268 -13.46 8.76 -17.15
N LEU A 269 -14.79 8.61 -17.21
CA LEU A 269 -15.72 9.75 -17.24
C LEU A 269 -15.64 10.61 -15.96
N PHE A 270 -15.36 9.99 -14.82
CA PHE A 270 -15.14 10.74 -13.58
C PHE A 270 -13.91 11.63 -13.63
N PHE A 271 -12.76 11.12 -14.08
CA PHE A 271 -11.56 11.94 -14.20
C PHE A 271 -11.75 13.05 -15.24
N LYS A 272 -12.45 12.75 -16.34
CA LYS A 272 -12.80 13.74 -17.39
C LYS A 272 -13.67 14.89 -16.86
N ASN A 273 -14.72 14.56 -16.11
CA ASN A 273 -15.72 15.53 -15.64
C ASN A 273 -15.39 16.12 -14.25
N SER A 274 -14.22 15.80 -13.68
CA SER A 274 -13.88 16.24 -12.34
C SER A 274 -13.55 17.74 -12.28
N ASN A 275 -13.99 18.37 -11.19
CA ASN A 275 -13.62 19.74 -10.83
C ASN A 275 -12.27 19.81 -10.10
N ASN A 276 -11.75 18.69 -9.61
CA ASN A 276 -10.45 18.67 -8.94
C ASN A 276 -9.31 18.80 -9.99
N PRO A 277 -8.39 19.77 -9.85
CA PRO A 277 -7.30 19.97 -10.80
C PRO A 277 -6.37 18.76 -10.94
N VAL A 278 -6.18 17.98 -9.86
CA VAL A 278 -5.34 16.78 -9.82
C VAL A 278 -5.93 15.70 -10.71
N TYR A 279 -7.23 15.42 -10.54
CA TYR A 279 -7.95 14.41 -11.32
C TYR A 279 -8.06 14.81 -12.80
N ARG A 280 -8.20 16.10 -13.09
CA ARG A 280 -8.16 16.61 -14.46
C ARG A 280 -6.78 16.42 -15.10
N ARG A 281 -5.69 16.63 -14.34
CA ARG A 281 -4.32 16.37 -14.80
C ARG A 281 -4.10 14.89 -15.11
N ILE A 282 -4.63 14.00 -14.27
CA ILE A 282 -4.63 12.55 -14.50
C ILE A 282 -5.35 12.24 -15.83
N TYR A 283 -6.55 12.76 -16.05
CA TYR A 283 -7.27 12.58 -17.32
C TYR A 283 -6.48 13.09 -18.52
N GLN A 284 -5.93 14.30 -18.45
CA GLN A 284 -5.14 14.89 -19.54
C GLN A 284 -3.88 14.07 -19.85
N ASN A 285 -3.21 13.53 -18.83
CA ASN A 285 -2.06 12.65 -19.01
C ASN A 285 -2.47 11.34 -19.71
N MET A 286 -3.56 10.72 -19.26
CA MET A 286 -4.11 9.51 -19.89
C MET A 286 -4.49 9.75 -21.35
N GLU A 287 -5.13 10.88 -21.65
CA GLU A 287 -5.54 11.26 -23.01
C GLU A 287 -4.33 11.53 -23.91
N ARG A 288 -3.30 12.19 -23.37
CA ARG A 288 -2.03 12.50 -24.07
C ARG A 288 -1.22 11.25 -24.37
N LYS A 289 -1.09 10.33 -23.40
CA LYS A 289 -0.30 9.09 -23.54
C LYS A 289 -1.11 7.93 -24.15
N LYS A 290 -2.43 8.09 -24.35
CA LYS A 290 -3.36 7.05 -24.81
C LYS A 290 -3.23 5.76 -23.99
N SER A 291 -3.20 5.92 -22.67
CA SER A 291 -2.89 4.84 -21.73
C SER A 291 -4.10 4.01 -21.28
N TYR A 292 -5.26 4.17 -21.95
CA TYR A 292 -6.46 3.40 -21.69
C TYR A 292 -6.28 1.91 -21.99
N VAL A 293 -7.07 1.07 -21.32
CA VAL A 293 -7.10 -0.38 -21.56
C VAL A 293 -8.49 -0.83 -21.99
N SER A 294 -8.57 -1.90 -22.78
CA SER A 294 -9.86 -2.37 -23.33
C SER A 294 -10.73 -3.06 -22.28
N ASN A 295 -10.12 -3.75 -21.32
CA ASN A 295 -10.79 -4.50 -20.26
C ASN A 295 -9.93 -4.55 -18.99
N MET A 296 -10.50 -5.14 -17.93
CA MET A 296 -9.85 -5.24 -16.62
C MET A 296 -8.59 -6.12 -16.69
N GLU A 297 -8.67 -7.23 -17.40
CA GLU A 297 -7.62 -8.25 -17.50
C GLU A 297 -6.35 -7.68 -18.11
N GLU A 298 -6.48 -6.86 -19.16
CA GLU A 298 -5.35 -6.15 -19.78
C GLU A 298 -4.74 -5.12 -18.81
N GLY A 299 -5.57 -4.41 -18.05
CA GLY A 299 -5.11 -3.50 -17.01
C GLY A 299 -4.28 -4.18 -15.93
N ILE A 300 -4.75 -5.35 -15.46
CA ILE A 300 -4.06 -6.19 -14.48
C ILE A 300 -2.73 -6.70 -15.05
N ARG A 301 -2.74 -7.22 -16.29
CA ARG A 301 -1.55 -7.74 -16.97
C ARG A 301 -0.45 -6.67 -17.07
N ARG A 302 -0.80 -5.46 -17.49
CA ARG A 302 0.15 -4.34 -17.57
C ARG A 302 0.66 -3.89 -16.20
N ALA A 303 -0.17 -3.93 -15.18
CA ALA A 303 0.26 -3.62 -13.81
C ALA A 303 1.29 -4.66 -13.30
N GLN A 304 1.14 -5.94 -13.68
CA GLN A 304 2.10 -6.99 -13.33
C GLN A 304 3.46 -6.83 -14.03
N GLU A 305 3.50 -6.25 -15.23
CA GLU A 305 4.74 -5.95 -15.95
C GLU A 305 5.60 -4.87 -15.26
N GLY A 306 5.05 -4.14 -14.28
CA GLY A 306 5.83 -3.25 -13.43
C GLY A 306 6.18 -1.89 -14.01
N ASN A 307 5.44 -1.39 -15.01
CA ASN A 307 5.59 -0.02 -15.54
C ASN A 307 4.25 0.73 -15.68
N PHE A 308 3.20 0.20 -15.06
CA PHE A 308 1.84 0.69 -15.23
C PHE A 308 1.06 0.67 -13.92
N ALA A 309 0.38 1.78 -13.60
CA ALA A 309 -0.60 1.84 -12.53
C ALA A 309 -2.01 1.72 -13.14
N PHE A 310 -2.72 0.66 -12.75
CA PHE A 310 -4.07 0.44 -13.25
C PHE A 310 -5.10 1.02 -12.28
N ILE A 311 -5.90 1.96 -12.76
CA ILE A 311 -6.94 2.67 -12.00
C ILE A 311 -8.29 1.98 -12.24
N GLY A 312 -8.92 1.51 -11.18
CA GLY A 312 -10.14 0.70 -11.23
C GLY A 312 -10.99 0.83 -9.97
N GLU A 313 -11.98 -0.05 -9.85
CA GLU A 313 -12.88 -0.07 -8.70
C GLU A 313 -12.31 -0.94 -7.57
N ALA A 314 -12.27 -0.39 -6.36
CA ALA A 314 -11.55 -0.94 -5.20
C ALA A 314 -11.91 -2.40 -4.92
N VAL A 315 -13.20 -2.77 -4.95
CA VAL A 315 -13.64 -4.14 -4.67
C VAL A 315 -13.05 -5.17 -5.64
N SER A 316 -12.93 -4.84 -6.93
CA SER A 316 -12.30 -5.72 -7.91
C SER A 316 -10.78 -5.72 -7.78
N LEU A 317 -10.20 -4.57 -7.42
CA LEU A 317 -8.75 -4.45 -7.19
C LEU A 317 -8.30 -5.22 -5.93
N ASP A 318 -9.10 -5.24 -4.87
CA ASP A 318 -8.81 -5.99 -3.64
C ASP A 318 -8.70 -7.50 -3.92
N LEU A 319 -9.62 -8.03 -4.74
CA LEU A 319 -9.53 -9.42 -5.21
C LEU A 319 -8.31 -9.66 -6.10
N THR A 320 -7.99 -8.70 -6.96
CA THR A 320 -6.82 -8.79 -7.85
C THR A 320 -5.54 -8.89 -7.03
N VAL A 321 -5.38 -8.06 -5.99
CA VAL A 321 -4.22 -8.09 -5.09
C VAL A 321 -4.18 -9.38 -4.27
N ALA A 322 -5.33 -9.86 -3.80
CA ALA A 322 -5.42 -11.13 -3.08
C ALA A 322 -5.03 -12.34 -3.95
N ARG A 323 -5.31 -12.30 -5.26
CA ARG A 323 -4.89 -13.34 -6.22
C ARG A 323 -3.44 -13.19 -6.66
N TYR A 324 -2.96 -11.97 -6.87
CA TYR A 324 -1.64 -11.67 -7.41
C TYR A 324 -0.78 -10.89 -6.40
N CYS A 325 0.01 -11.61 -5.60
CA CYS A 325 0.78 -11.04 -4.48
C CYS A 325 1.90 -10.06 -4.89
N LYS A 326 2.24 -9.99 -6.19
CA LYS A 326 3.19 -9.01 -6.75
C LYS A 326 2.57 -7.62 -6.89
N LEU A 327 1.23 -7.54 -6.82
CA LEU A 327 0.50 -6.29 -6.92
C LEU A 327 0.15 -5.78 -5.53
N ILE A 328 0.09 -4.47 -5.40
CA ILE A 328 -0.41 -3.78 -4.22
C ILE A 328 -1.45 -2.76 -4.64
N ARG A 329 -2.46 -2.50 -3.79
CA ARG A 329 -3.43 -1.43 -3.99
C ARG A 329 -2.99 -0.18 -3.24
N SER A 330 -3.26 1.00 -3.81
CA SER A 330 -3.18 2.29 -3.12
C SER A 330 -4.01 2.27 -1.84
N GLN A 331 -3.58 2.93 -0.77
CA GLN A 331 -4.43 3.03 0.43
C GLN A 331 -5.61 3.98 0.19
N GLU A 332 -5.36 5.07 -0.56
CA GLU A 332 -6.39 6.04 -0.93
C GLU A 332 -7.45 5.42 -1.84
N VAL A 333 -8.72 5.57 -1.44
CA VAL A 333 -9.90 5.29 -2.25
C VAL A 333 -10.68 6.59 -2.39
N ILE A 334 -10.90 7.03 -3.62
CA ILE A 334 -11.62 8.27 -3.92
C ILE A 334 -12.97 7.94 -4.53
N ALA A 335 -13.87 8.92 -4.56
CA ALA A 335 -15.17 8.81 -5.24
C ALA A 335 -15.92 7.51 -4.90
N MET A 336 -16.38 7.41 -3.65
CA MET A 336 -17.21 6.30 -3.19
C MET A 336 -18.39 6.09 -4.14
N ARG A 337 -18.60 4.83 -4.51
CA ARG A 337 -19.52 4.38 -5.56
C ARG A 337 -20.21 3.10 -5.13
N ALA A 338 -21.12 2.62 -5.95
CA ALA A 338 -21.79 1.37 -5.68
C ALA A 338 -22.29 0.71 -6.97
N TYR A 339 -22.51 -0.60 -6.92
CA TYR A 339 -23.15 -1.37 -7.98
C TYR A 339 -24.64 -1.53 -7.70
N SER A 340 -25.44 -1.30 -8.74
CA SER A 340 -26.90 -1.42 -8.70
C SER A 340 -27.41 -2.20 -9.92
N ILE A 341 -28.62 -2.72 -9.80
CA ILE A 341 -29.35 -3.31 -10.91
C ILE A 341 -30.06 -2.19 -11.67
N ALA A 342 -29.94 -2.17 -13.00
CA ALA A 342 -30.66 -1.20 -13.82
C ALA A 342 -31.90 -1.85 -14.46
N ALA A 343 -32.96 -1.07 -14.60
CA ALA A 343 -34.22 -1.42 -15.23
C ALA A 343 -34.70 -0.28 -16.13
N PRO A 344 -35.64 -0.53 -17.07
CA PRO A 344 -36.24 0.53 -17.86
C PRO A 344 -36.82 1.64 -16.98
N LEU A 345 -36.75 2.88 -17.45
CA LEU A 345 -37.28 4.04 -16.75
C LEU A 345 -38.78 3.85 -16.43
N GLY A 346 -39.18 4.08 -15.18
CA GLY A 346 -40.53 3.87 -14.68
C GLY A 346 -40.90 2.40 -14.41
N SER A 347 -39.91 1.48 -14.38
CA SER A 347 -40.18 0.06 -14.20
C SER A 347 -40.76 -0.24 -12.81
N PRO A 348 -41.91 -0.96 -12.71
CA PRO A 348 -42.51 -1.32 -11.43
C PRO A 348 -41.64 -2.32 -10.63
N LEU A 349 -40.67 -2.96 -11.29
CA LEU A 349 -39.78 -3.94 -10.66
C LEU A 349 -38.78 -3.29 -9.70
N VAL A 350 -38.39 -2.04 -9.93
CA VAL A 350 -37.31 -1.37 -9.19
C VAL A 350 -37.59 -1.30 -7.70
N LYS A 351 -38.83 -0.97 -7.32
CA LYS A 351 -39.24 -0.91 -5.91
C LYS A 351 -39.18 -2.28 -5.24
N ASN A 352 -39.67 -3.32 -5.91
CA ASN A 352 -39.67 -4.68 -5.37
C ASN A 352 -38.24 -5.25 -5.27
N LEU A 353 -37.41 -5.00 -6.28
CA LEU A 353 -35.99 -5.37 -6.29
C LEU A 353 -35.21 -4.64 -5.19
N THR A 354 -35.44 -3.34 -5.03
CA THR A 354 -34.85 -2.53 -3.96
C THR A 354 -35.17 -3.11 -2.57
N MET A 355 -36.45 -3.39 -2.30
CA MET A 355 -36.85 -4.01 -1.04
C MET A 355 -36.22 -5.40 -0.85
N ALA A 356 -36.12 -6.21 -1.91
CA ALA A 356 -35.48 -7.50 -1.84
C ALA A 356 -33.97 -7.40 -1.55
N ILE A 357 -33.26 -6.48 -2.21
CA ILE A 357 -31.83 -6.22 -1.97
C ILE A 357 -31.58 -5.77 -0.54
N LEU A 358 -32.40 -4.86 -0.01
CA LEU A 358 -32.31 -4.43 1.39
C LEU A 358 -32.50 -5.62 2.35
N GLN A 359 -33.48 -6.47 2.11
CA GLN A 359 -33.71 -7.67 2.92
C GLN A 359 -32.53 -8.66 2.85
N LEU A 360 -31.94 -8.86 1.67
CA LEU A 360 -30.73 -9.69 1.49
C LEU A 360 -29.51 -9.08 2.20
N SER A 361 -29.43 -7.76 2.26
CA SER A 361 -28.39 -7.05 3.01
C SER A 361 -28.59 -7.22 4.53
N GLU A 362 -29.82 -7.05 5.03
CA GLU A 362 -30.18 -7.16 6.43
C GLU A 362 -30.04 -8.60 6.97
N SER A 363 -30.33 -9.60 6.14
CA SER A 363 -30.15 -11.01 6.51
C SER A 363 -28.69 -11.48 6.46
N GLY A 364 -27.78 -10.68 5.90
CA GLY A 364 -26.38 -11.04 5.70
C GLY A 364 -26.11 -11.90 4.46
N GLU A 365 -27.11 -12.14 3.60
CA GLU A 365 -26.96 -12.98 2.40
C GLU A 365 -25.99 -12.34 1.39
N LEU A 366 -26.05 -11.02 1.21
CA LEU A 366 -25.10 -10.31 0.32
C LEU A 366 -23.65 -10.45 0.79
N THR A 367 -23.43 -10.46 2.11
CA THR A 367 -22.11 -10.68 2.72
C THR A 367 -21.64 -12.11 2.49
N TYR A 368 -22.53 -13.09 2.70
CA TYR A 368 -22.24 -14.50 2.43
C TYR A 368 -21.85 -14.72 0.95
N LEU A 369 -22.62 -14.17 0.01
CA LEU A 369 -22.30 -14.25 -1.41
C LEU A 369 -20.96 -13.56 -1.73
N ARG A 370 -20.68 -12.41 -1.12
CA ARG A 370 -19.40 -11.72 -1.33
C ARG A 370 -18.25 -12.60 -0.87
N ASP A 371 -18.32 -13.11 0.35
CA ASP A 371 -17.23 -13.90 0.93
C ASP A 371 -17.00 -15.21 0.16
N LYS A 372 -18.06 -15.83 -0.36
CA LYS A 372 -17.99 -16.99 -1.28
C LYS A 372 -17.17 -16.70 -2.53
N TRP A 373 -17.38 -15.54 -3.17
CA TRP A 373 -16.75 -15.20 -4.47
C TRP A 373 -15.44 -14.42 -4.34
N TRP A 374 -15.18 -13.79 -3.19
CA TRP A 374 -13.95 -13.08 -2.87
C TRP A 374 -12.95 -13.91 -2.06
N ALA A 375 -13.29 -15.14 -1.66
CA ALA A 375 -12.35 -16.08 -1.09
C ALA A 375 -11.23 -16.36 -2.10
N SER A 376 -10.03 -15.86 -1.82
CA SER A 376 -8.86 -16.12 -2.67
C SER A 376 -7.64 -16.35 -1.81
N SER A 377 -6.91 -17.41 -2.18
CA SER A 377 -5.53 -17.62 -1.77
C SER A 377 -4.63 -17.08 -2.88
N CYS A 378 -3.52 -16.48 -2.47
CA CYS A 378 -2.52 -15.96 -3.38
C CYS A 378 -2.03 -17.05 -4.35
N VAL A 379 -2.11 -16.81 -5.67
CA VAL A 379 -1.58 -17.72 -6.68
C VAL A 379 -0.05 -17.73 -6.54
N GLY A 380 0.50 -18.83 -6.01
CA GLY A 380 1.92 -18.95 -5.70
C GLY A 380 2.30 -18.79 -4.22
N ALA A 381 1.32 -18.70 -3.30
CA ALA A 381 1.61 -18.69 -1.86
C ALA A 381 2.30 -19.98 -1.34
N ASP A 382 2.20 -21.09 -2.07
CA ASP A 382 2.92 -22.34 -1.74
C ASP A 382 4.40 -22.34 -2.16
N ALA A 383 4.92 -21.23 -2.72
CA ALA A 383 6.30 -21.13 -3.17
C ALA A 383 6.94 -19.79 -2.81
N ASP A 384 6.99 -19.45 -1.52
CA ASP A 384 8.18 -18.84 -0.86
C ASP A 384 7.83 -18.36 0.54
N HIS A 385 7.73 -19.30 1.48
CA HIS A 385 8.14 -19.03 2.86
C HIS A 385 9.60 -19.45 3.07
N THR A 386 10.45 -19.30 2.04
CA THR A 386 11.88 -19.27 2.28
C THR A 386 12.19 -17.89 2.84
N SER A 387 12.81 -17.85 4.02
CA SER A 387 13.37 -16.61 4.52
C SER A 387 14.41 -16.16 3.50
N GLU A 388 14.09 -15.16 2.69
CA GLU A 388 15.05 -14.62 1.73
C GLU A 388 16.32 -14.21 2.49
N ALA A 389 17.46 -14.75 2.08
CA ALA A 389 18.74 -14.38 2.66
C ALA A 389 18.96 -12.88 2.51
N LEU A 390 19.54 -12.25 3.54
CA LEU A 390 19.78 -10.81 3.55
C LEU A 390 20.69 -10.42 2.38
N GLN A 391 20.10 -9.77 1.38
CA GLN A 391 20.80 -9.41 0.16
C GLN A 391 21.83 -8.28 0.40
N PRO A 392 22.95 -8.26 -0.36
CA PRO A 392 23.99 -7.23 -0.20
C PRO A 392 23.49 -5.78 -0.36
N HIS A 393 22.44 -5.55 -1.17
CA HIS A 393 21.88 -4.21 -1.38
C HIS A 393 21.28 -3.63 -0.08
N HIS A 394 20.71 -4.47 0.79
CA HIS A 394 20.21 -4.05 2.11
C HIS A 394 21.31 -3.57 3.06
N LEU A 395 22.56 -3.99 2.84
CA LEU A 395 23.73 -3.62 3.64
C LEU A 395 24.66 -2.61 2.95
N ARG A 396 24.24 -2.04 1.81
CA ARG A 396 25.07 -1.13 1.02
C ARG A 396 25.60 0.05 1.84
N GLY A 397 24.75 0.64 2.69
CA GLY A 397 25.14 1.73 3.59
C GLY A 397 26.26 1.34 4.57
N LEU A 398 26.25 0.10 5.08
CA LEU A 398 27.26 -0.40 6.03
C LEU A 398 28.64 -0.53 5.37
N PHE A 399 28.69 -1.10 4.16
CA PHE A 399 29.94 -1.22 3.41
C PHE A 399 30.51 0.15 3.02
N LEU A 400 29.66 1.10 2.64
CA LEU A 400 30.07 2.48 2.37
C LEU A 400 30.63 3.17 3.61
N LEU A 401 29.97 3.02 4.77
CA LEU A 401 30.42 3.60 6.04
C LEU A 401 31.79 3.04 6.46
N LEU A 402 31.98 1.72 6.34
CA LEU A 402 33.27 1.08 6.62
C LEU A 402 34.37 1.60 5.69
N GLY A 403 34.11 1.66 4.38
CA GLY A 403 35.08 2.16 3.40
C GLY A 403 35.49 3.61 3.68
N LEU A 404 34.52 4.48 3.99
CA LEU A 404 34.78 5.87 4.34
C LEU A 404 35.60 5.97 5.65
N GLY A 405 35.24 5.20 6.68
CA GLY A 405 35.94 5.20 7.96
C GLY A 405 37.40 4.77 7.85
N LEU A 406 37.68 3.70 7.09
CA LEU A 406 39.05 3.24 6.82
C LEU A 406 39.86 4.30 6.06
N ALA A 407 39.27 4.91 5.03
CA ALA A 407 39.93 5.95 4.25
C ALA A 407 40.28 7.18 5.10
N VAL A 408 39.36 7.66 5.93
CA VAL A 408 39.59 8.78 6.85
C VAL A 408 40.67 8.42 7.89
N GLY A 409 40.65 7.20 8.44
CA GLY A 409 41.66 6.74 9.40
C GLY A 409 43.07 6.73 8.82
N VAL A 410 43.25 6.20 7.61
CA VAL A 410 44.54 6.23 6.90
C VAL A 410 44.98 7.67 6.61
N LEU A 411 44.06 8.53 6.18
CA LEU A 411 44.36 9.93 5.90
C LEU A 411 44.82 10.68 7.16
N LEU A 412 44.17 10.47 8.31
CA LEU A 412 44.58 11.04 9.58
C LEU A 412 45.97 10.54 10.00
N ALA A 413 46.26 9.25 9.88
CA ALA A 413 47.58 8.70 10.19
C ALA A 413 48.68 9.31 9.30
N LEU A 414 48.40 9.54 8.02
CA LEU A 414 49.32 10.23 7.11
C LEU A 414 49.53 11.69 7.53
N LEU A 415 48.47 12.41 7.92
CA LEU A 415 48.59 13.78 8.42
C LEU A 415 49.37 13.86 9.75
N GLU A 416 49.20 12.90 10.64
CA GLU A 416 49.98 12.79 11.87
C GLU A 416 51.46 12.54 11.58
N LEU A 417 51.77 11.64 10.65
CA LEU A 417 53.14 11.38 10.22
C LEU A 417 53.78 12.64 9.61
N LEU A 418 53.05 13.34 8.74
CA LEU A 418 53.52 14.59 8.12
C LEU A 418 53.70 15.71 9.15
N SER A 419 52.80 15.84 10.12
CA SER A 419 52.92 16.86 11.16
C SER A 419 54.11 16.59 12.08
N ARG A 420 54.31 15.34 12.50
CA ARG A 420 55.47 14.91 13.30
C ARG A 420 56.79 15.04 12.55
N ALA A 421 56.83 14.67 11.27
CA ALA A 421 58.01 14.85 10.43
C ALA A 421 58.37 16.34 10.27
N ARG A 422 57.36 17.23 10.14
CA ARG A 422 57.57 18.69 10.08
C ARG A 422 58.06 19.29 11.39
N THR A 423 57.53 18.86 12.55
CA THR A 423 58.02 19.34 13.86
C THR A 423 59.44 18.85 14.10
N GLN A 424 59.76 17.58 13.88
CA GLN A 424 61.13 17.06 14.02
C GLN A 424 62.13 17.74 13.05
N ALA A 425 61.71 18.06 11.82
CA ALA A 425 62.56 18.80 10.89
C ALA A 425 62.78 20.27 11.30
N LYS A 426 61.83 20.89 12.01
CA LYS A 426 62.00 22.22 12.61
C LYS A 426 62.93 22.17 13.83
N ASP A 427 62.74 21.19 14.72
CA ASP A 427 63.54 21.03 15.93
C ASP A 427 65.00 20.65 15.60
N GLY A 428 65.20 19.81 14.58
CA GLY A 428 66.54 19.48 14.07
C GLY A 428 67.27 20.65 13.39
N LYS A 429 66.54 21.64 12.84
CA LYS A 429 67.12 22.89 12.32
C LYS A 429 67.50 23.85 13.45
N VAL A 430 66.71 23.93 14.51
CA VAL A 430 67.01 24.74 15.70
C VAL A 430 68.20 24.17 16.49
N GLY A 431 68.26 22.84 16.66
CA GLY A 431 69.39 22.15 17.29
C GLY A 431 70.71 22.38 16.55
N LYS A 432 70.72 22.25 15.21
CA LYS A 432 71.91 22.56 14.39
C LYS A 432 72.34 24.03 14.45
N SER A 433 71.41 24.97 14.65
CA SER A 433 71.75 26.39 14.82
C SER A 433 72.41 26.68 16.17
N ILE A 434 72.01 25.97 17.24
CA ILE A 434 72.58 26.11 18.59
C ILE A 434 73.97 25.45 18.65
N THR A 435 74.17 24.26 18.07
CA THR A 435 75.48 23.61 18.04
C THR A 435 76.51 24.38 17.21
N ARG A 436 76.06 25.11 16.17
CA ARG A 436 76.95 25.95 15.35
C ARG A 436 77.38 27.25 16.05
N CYS A 437 76.60 27.78 17.00
CA CYS A 437 77.02 28.90 17.84
C CYS A 437 78.08 28.51 18.88
N ASN A 438 78.01 27.28 19.43
CA ASN A 438 78.99 26.83 20.43
C ASN A 438 80.36 26.49 19.82
N TYR A 439 80.46 26.24 18.51
CA TYR A 439 81.74 26.00 17.82
C TYR A 439 82.42 27.28 17.29
N ILE A 440 81.82 28.45 17.51
CA ILE A 440 82.37 29.77 17.09
C ILE A 440 82.87 30.58 18.31
N MET A 441 82.75 30.05 19.53
CA MET A 441 83.19 30.72 20.77
C MET A 441 84.34 30.02 21.53
N ASP A 442 85.08 29.11 20.88
CA ASP A 442 86.37 28.60 21.37
C ASP A 442 87.52 28.99 20.43
#